data_AF-T1ACH5-F1
#
_entry.id   AF-T1ACH5-F1
#
_cell.length_a   1.000
_cell.length_b   1.000
_cell.length_c   1.000
_cell.angle_alpha   90.00
_cell.angle_beta   90.00
_cell.angle_gamma   90.00
#
_symmetry.space_group_name_H-M   'P 1'
#
loop_
_entity.id
_entity.type
_entity.pdbx_description
1 polymer ?
#
loop_
_entity_poly.entity_id
_entity_poly.type
_entity_poly.pdbx_seq_one_letter_code
_entity_poly.pdbx_strand_id
1 'polypeptide(L)'
;MNSKIKNVEIYELGEKGREISSPWSSTILLVKLTSSDGLTGWGEAPTTFMTLPVKESMHEVERIFKGADFFNVERNIFDFYRNSFYLSKS
;
A
#
# COMPACT_ATOMS: atom_id res chain seq x y z
N MET A 1 -17.50 11.89 -12.95
CA MET A 1 -16.52 10.91 -12.45
C MET A 1 -16.27 11.26 -10.99
N ASN A 2 -16.67 10.40 -10.07
CA ASN A 2 -16.34 10.52 -8.66
C ASN A 2 -15.05 9.72 -8.38
N SER A 3 -13.96 10.49 -8.45
CA SER A 3 -12.57 10.04 -8.33
C SER A 3 -12.12 9.77 -6.89
N LYS A 4 -13.06 9.66 -5.94
CA LYS A 4 -12.71 9.34 -4.56
C LYS A 4 -12.39 7.87 -4.40
N ILE A 5 -11.28 7.58 -3.74
CA ILE A 5 -10.89 6.22 -3.34
C ILE A 5 -11.88 5.71 -2.29
N LYS A 6 -12.57 4.62 -2.60
CA LYS A 6 -13.57 3.99 -1.72
C LYS A 6 -12.96 2.86 -0.91
N ASN A 7 -12.26 1.95 -1.57
CA ASN A 7 -11.60 0.80 -0.97
C ASN A 7 -10.13 0.74 -1.38
N VAL A 8 -9.31 0.25 -0.46
CA VAL A 8 -7.92 -0.14 -0.66
C VAL A 8 -7.80 -1.58 -0.17
N GLU A 9 -7.21 -2.45 -0.98
CA GLU A 9 -6.98 -3.85 -0.64
C GLU A 9 -5.49 -4.15 -0.79
N ILE A 10 -4.90 -4.83 0.19
CA ILE A 10 -3.47 -5.19 0.19
C ILE A 10 -3.35 -6.72 0.10
N TYR A 11 -2.61 -7.19 -0.90
CA TYR A 11 -2.38 -8.60 -1.13
C TYR A 11 -0.89 -8.90 -0.95
N GLU A 12 -0.59 -9.94 -0.18
CA GLU A 12 0.75 -10.46 -0.03
C GLU A 12 0.90 -11.68 -0.94
N LEU A 13 1.75 -11.56 -1.95
CA LEU A 13 2.07 -12.64 -2.89
C LEU A 13 3.45 -13.20 -2.55
N GLY A 14 3.54 -14.52 -2.47
CA GLY A 14 4.78 -15.24 -2.15
C GLY A 14 4.52 -16.45 -1.27
N GLU A 15 5.46 -17.38 -1.22
CA GLU A 15 5.33 -18.60 -0.44
C GLU A 15 5.89 -18.40 0.98
N LYS A 16 5.00 -18.26 1.95
CA LYS A 16 5.38 -18.21 3.37
C LYS A 16 5.99 -19.54 3.80
N GLY A 17 7.24 -19.50 4.27
CA GLY A 17 7.84 -20.60 5.03
C GLY A 17 8.35 -21.80 4.23
N ARG A 18 8.45 -21.72 2.89
CA ARG A 18 9.16 -22.75 2.09
C ARG A 18 10.67 -22.55 2.05
N GLU A 19 11.14 -21.32 2.18
CA GLU A 19 12.57 -21.04 2.33
C GLU A 19 13.00 -21.17 3.79
N ILE A 20 13.88 -22.14 4.05
CA ILE A 20 14.41 -22.44 5.39
C ILE A 20 15.33 -21.31 5.89
N SER A 21 16.03 -20.62 4.98
CA SER A 21 17.02 -19.58 5.33
C SER A 21 16.45 -18.16 5.31
N SER A 22 15.47 -17.87 4.44
CA SER A 22 15.00 -16.49 4.20
C SER A 22 13.51 -16.42 3.80
N PRO A 23 12.56 -16.75 4.68
CA PRO A 23 11.13 -16.80 4.37
C PRO A 23 10.51 -15.46 3.92
N TRP A 24 11.27 -14.37 3.91
CA TRP A 24 10.86 -13.01 3.50
C TRP A 24 11.55 -12.54 2.19
N SER A 25 12.41 -13.35 1.58
CA SER A 25 13.17 -13.03 0.35
C SER A 25 12.29 -12.90 -0.90
N SER A 26 11.16 -13.59 -0.90
CA SER A 26 10.38 -13.91 -2.11
C SER A 26 8.94 -13.38 -2.06
N THR A 27 8.67 -12.36 -1.24
CA THR A 27 7.34 -11.75 -1.16
C THR A 27 7.27 -10.44 -1.91
N ILE A 28 6.12 -10.16 -2.53
CA ILE A 28 5.74 -8.85 -3.05
C ILE A 28 4.38 -8.48 -2.48
N LEU A 29 4.20 -7.19 -2.20
CA LEU A 29 2.89 -6.67 -1.78
C LEU A 29 2.25 -5.95 -2.97
N LEU A 30 1.01 -6.30 -3.27
CA LEU A 30 0.18 -5.58 -4.23
C LEU A 30 -0.86 -4.74 -3.49
N VAL A 31 -1.15 -3.57 -4.04
CA VAL A 31 -2.28 -2.73 -3.62
C VAL A 31 -3.27 -2.62 -4.76
N LYS A 32 -4.56 -2.75 -4.43
CA LYS A 32 -5.68 -2.48 -5.34
C LYS A 32 -6.51 -1.36 -4.77
N LEU A 33 -6.67 -0.30 -5.55
CA LEU A 33 -7.55 0.83 -5.23
C LEU A 33 -8.85 0.66 -6.01
N THR A 34 -9.98 0.91 -5.37
CA THR A 34 -11.29 0.96 -6.03
C THR A 34 -11.91 2.33 -5.81
N SER A 35 -12.23 3.03 -6.89
CA SER A 35 -12.92 4.32 -6.83
C SER A 35 -14.39 4.16 -6.45
N SER A 36 -15.02 5.26 -6.09
CA SER A 36 -16.47 5.29 -5.83
C SER A 36 -17.31 4.89 -7.05
N ASP A 37 -16.75 5.05 -8.25
CA ASP A 37 -17.38 4.69 -9.54
C ASP A 37 -17.07 3.24 -9.96
N GLY A 38 -16.31 2.50 -9.15
CA GLY A 38 -15.94 1.10 -9.42
C GLY A 38 -14.70 0.93 -10.31
N LEU A 39 -14.00 2.01 -10.65
CA LEU A 39 -12.71 1.90 -11.38
C LEU A 39 -11.64 1.34 -10.46
N THR A 40 -10.80 0.46 -11.00
CA THR A 40 -9.73 -0.19 -10.23
C THR A 40 -8.35 0.20 -10.75
N GLY A 41 -7.44 0.48 -9.83
CA GLY A 41 -6.01 0.68 -10.12
C GLY A 41 -5.16 -0.25 -9.26
N TRP A 42 -4.02 -0.68 -9.78
CA TRP A 42 -3.08 -1.56 -9.09
C TRP A 42 -1.72 -0.90 -8.92
N GLY A 43 -1.05 -1.23 -7.82
CA GLY A 43 0.34 -0.85 -7.55
C GLY A 43 1.07 -1.97 -6.82
N GLU A 44 2.38 -1.85 -6.75
CA GLU A 44 3.26 -2.83 -6.12
C GLU A 44 4.26 -2.19 -5.17
N ALA A 45 4.65 -2.94 -4.14
CA ALA A 45 5.73 -2.60 -3.22
C ALA A 45 6.65 -3.82 -3.07
N PRO A 46 7.89 -3.75 -3.60
CA PRO A 46 8.92 -4.74 -3.30
C PRO A 46 9.25 -4.72 -1.80
N THR A 47 9.41 -5.89 -1.19
CA THR A 47 9.59 -5.96 0.27
C THR A 47 11.04 -6.11 0.72
N THR A 48 11.97 -6.45 -0.17
CA THR A 48 13.42 -6.55 0.10
C THR A 48 13.75 -7.16 1.48
N PHE A 49 13.32 -8.40 1.73
CA PHE A 49 13.47 -9.13 3.00
C PHE A 49 12.67 -8.60 4.22
N MET A 50 11.86 -7.55 4.05
CA MET A 50 11.09 -6.87 5.11
C MET A 50 9.59 -6.84 4.80
N THR A 51 8.96 -8.00 4.61
CA THR A 51 7.54 -8.09 4.28
C THR A 51 6.65 -7.39 5.29
N LEU A 52 6.87 -7.64 6.58
CA LEU A 52 6.01 -7.12 7.64
C LEU A 52 6.09 -5.59 7.77
N PRO A 53 7.28 -4.95 7.87
CA PRO A 53 7.37 -3.49 7.91
C PRO A 53 6.74 -2.78 6.70
N VAL A 54 6.92 -3.34 5.49
CA VAL A 54 6.33 -2.76 4.27
C VAL A 54 4.80 -2.90 4.30
N LYS A 55 4.28 -4.03 4.77
CA LYS A 55 2.84 -4.24 4.92
C LYS A 55 2.20 -3.28 5.92
N GLU A 56 2.81 -3.08 7.08
CA GLU A 56 2.33 -2.10 8.06
C GLU A 56 2.36 -0.67 7.50
N SER A 57 3.41 -0.33 6.75
CA SER A 57 3.49 0.96 6.05
C SER A 57 2.38 1.14 5.02
N MET A 58 2.00 0.08 4.30
CA MET A 58 0.88 0.11 3.34
C MET A 58 -0.47 0.30 4.03
N HIS A 59 -0.69 -0.29 5.21
CA HIS A 59 -1.91 -0.05 5.99
C HIS A 59 -2.03 1.40 6.46
N GLU A 60 -0.91 2.04 6.81
CA GLU A 60 -0.92 3.46 7.15
C GLU A 60 -1.20 4.34 5.92
N VAL A 61 -0.66 3.98 4.76
CA VAL A 61 -1.00 4.64 3.48
C VAL A 61 -2.48 4.48 3.16
N GLU A 62 -3.06 3.30 3.32
CA GLU A 62 -4.50 3.07 3.18
C GLU A 62 -5.31 4.06 4.02
N ARG A 63 -4.95 4.23 5.30
CA ARG A 63 -5.64 5.14 6.23
C ARG A 63 -5.65 6.58 5.73
N ILE A 64 -4.53 7.04 5.17
CA ILE A 64 -4.36 8.42 4.68
C ILE A 64 -5.13 8.64 3.37
N PHE A 65 -5.11 7.67 2.46
CA PHE A 65 -5.65 7.82 1.10
C PHE A 65 -7.14 7.48 0.99
N LYS A 66 -7.74 6.88 2.02
CA LYS A 66 -9.18 6.56 2.00
C LYS A 66 -10.03 7.83 1.87
N GLY A 67 -10.87 7.87 0.84
CA GLY A 67 -11.72 9.03 0.52
C GLY A 67 -11.01 10.16 -0.22
N ALA A 68 -9.70 10.06 -0.44
CA ALA A 68 -8.93 11.03 -1.21
C ALA A 68 -9.31 10.99 -2.70
N ASP A 69 -9.18 12.13 -3.38
CA ASP A 69 -9.33 12.23 -4.82
C ASP A 69 -8.02 11.80 -5.49
N PHE A 70 -8.02 10.70 -6.24
CA PHE A 70 -6.79 10.18 -6.84
C PHE A 70 -6.20 11.07 -7.95
N PHE A 71 -6.95 12.05 -8.48
CA PHE A 71 -6.39 13.04 -9.41
C PHE A 71 -5.64 14.16 -8.70
N ASN A 72 -5.84 14.35 -7.38
CA ASN A 72 -5.17 15.40 -6.62
C ASN A 72 -3.83 14.93 -6.06
N VAL A 73 -2.91 14.57 -6.97
CA VAL A 73 -1.63 13.90 -6.64
C VAL A 73 -0.78 14.73 -5.68
N GLU A 74 -0.62 16.03 -5.93
CA GLU A 74 0.21 16.90 -5.10
C GLU A 74 -0.29 16.97 -3.65
N ARG A 75 -1.61 17.13 -3.47
CA ARG A 75 -2.22 17.14 -2.14
C ARG A 75 -2.06 15.80 -1.44
N ASN A 76 -2.30 14.70 -2.15
CA ASN A 76 -2.18 13.36 -1.58
C ASN A 76 -0.74 13.07 -1.11
N ILE A 77 0.26 13.48 -1.90
CA ILE A 77 1.68 13.36 -1.53
C ILE A 77 1.99 14.23 -0.31
N PHE A 78 1.50 15.47 -0.27
CA PHE A 78 1.70 16.36 0.87
C PHE A 78 1.05 15.84 2.15
N ASP A 79 -0.20 15.36 2.07
CA ASP A 79 -0.91 14.75 3.18
C ASP A 79 -0.25 13.45 3.64
N PHE A 80 0.31 12.66 2.73
CA PHE A 80 1.17 11.52 3.05
C PHE A 80 2.39 11.95 3.86
N TYR A 81 3.20 12.90 3.38
CA TYR A 81 4.38 13.37 4.10
C TYR A 81 4.05 14.00 5.46
N ARG A 82 2.91 14.68 5.58
CA ARG A 82 2.45 15.23 6.86
C ARG A 82 2.17 14.13 7.88
N ASN A 83 1.65 12.99 7.44
CA ASN A 83 1.28 11.87 8.31
C ASN A 83 2.40 10.81 8.41
N SER A 84 3.46 10.91 7.60
CA SER A 84 4.54 9.92 7.54
C SER A 84 5.46 9.90 8.76
N PHE A 85 5.25 10.79 9.75
CA PHE A 85 6.02 10.75 10.99
C PHE A 85 5.87 9.41 11.73
N TYR A 86 4.74 8.73 11.55
CA TYR A 86 4.43 7.43 12.16
C TYR A 86 4.78 6.22 11.27
N LEU A 87 5.32 6.44 10.05
CA LEU A 87 5.78 5.32 9.24
C LEU A 87 7.03 4.72 9.89
N SER A 88 6.96 3.41 10.17
CA SER A 88 8.12 2.64 10.60
C SER A 88 9.22 2.80 9.56
N LYS A 89 10.36 3.35 9.97
CA LYS A 89 11.56 3.35 9.12
C LYS A 89 12.06 1.91 9.09
N SER A 90 11.88 1.26 7.94
CA SER A 90 12.47 -0.03 7.59
C SER A 90 13.98 0.06 7.48
#